data_AF-A0A3P2A9R4-F1
#
_entry.id   AF-A0A3P2A9R4-F1
#
_cell.length_a   1.000
_cell.length_b   1.000
_cell.length_c   1.000
_cell.angle_alpha   90.00
_cell.angle_beta   90.00
_cell.angle_gamma   90.00
#
_symmetry.space_group_name_H-M   'P 1'
#
loop_
_entity.id
_entity.type
_entity.pdbx_description
1 polymer ?
#
loop_
_entity_poly.entity_id
_entity_poly.type
_entity_poly.pdbx_seq_one_letter_code
_entity_poly.pdbx_strand_id
1 'polypeptide(L)'
;MAQCWTELIQVHYNWPLDHWGGYVAQFEICWDEVSFDEEGKEVMTSKHWEGNWHSRTAHYNTVIPLPANAKNIRIFARECTGLAWEWWRTIVNEKNVPLSGNIRVQVGGTTLYPWTEVKHEK
;
A
#
# COMPACT_ATOMS: atom_id res chain seq x y z
N MET A 1 0.63 -27.85 31.32
CA MET A 1 0.72 -26.38 31.33
C MET A 1 2.15 -25.98 31.02
N ALA A 2 2.39 -25.51 29.81
CA ALA A 2 3.50 -24.64 29.44
C ALA A 2 3.08 -23.97 28.13
N GLN A 3 2.70 -22.70 28.22
CA GLN A 3 2.34 -21.86 27.07
C GLN A 3 3.51 -21.86 26.09
N CYS A 4 3.30 -22.48 24.93
CA CYS A 4 4.25 -22.51 23.83
C CYS A 4 4.22 -21.12 23.16
N TRP A 5 5.26 -20.36 23.44
CA TRP A 5 5.67 -19.12 22.80
C TRP A 5 5.30 -19.06 21.31
N THR A 6 4.24 -18.32 20.97
CA THR A 6 3.90 -17.93 19.60
C THR A 6 3.71 -16.42 19.51
N GLU A 7 4.61 -15.66 20.14
CA GLU A 7 4.90 -14.31 19.66
C GLU A 7 6.00 -14.44 18.60
N LEU A 8 5.59 -14.86 17.41
CA LEU A 8 6.38 -14.64 16.21
C LEU A 8 6.64 -13.13 16.16
N ILE A 9 7.91 -12.73 16.25
CA ILE A 9 8.33 -11.41 15.77
C ILE A 9 8.01 -11.43 14.28
N GLN A 10 6.78 -11.03 13.94
CA GLN A 10 6.39 -10.80 12.57
C GLN A 10 7.32 -9.69 12.09
N VAL A 11 8.29 -10.03 11.26
CA VAL A 11 9.12 -9.05 10.58
C VAL A 11 8.16 -8.27 9.69
N HIS A 12 7.76 -7.10 10.18
CA HIS A 12 6.90 -6.19 9.44
C HIS A 12 7.79 -5.22 8.68
N TYR A 13 7.57 -5.13 7.38
CA TYR A 13 8.13 -4.10 6.55
C TYR A 13 7.28 -2.84 6.68
N ASN A 14 7.90 -1.73 7.06
CA ASN A 14 7.22 -0.46 7.23
C ASN A 14 7.26 0.31 5.92
N TRP A 15 6.10 0.48 5.28
CA TRP A 15 6.00 1.20 4.03
C TRP A 15 5.47 2.62 4.26
N PRO A 16 6.34 3.65 4.22
CA PRO A 16 5.88 5.03 4.27
C PRO A 16 5.10 5.40 3.00
N LEU A 17 3.89 5.90 3.24
CA LEU A 17 3.05 6.57 2.25
C LEU A 17 3.01 8.05 2.59
N ASP A 18 3.43 8.88 1.65
CA ASP A 18 3.56 10.32 1.82
C ASP A 18 2.79 11.07 0.73
N HIS A 19 1.86 11.92 1.13
CA HIS A 19 1.07 12.78 0.26
C HIS A 19 1.28 14.24 0.61
N TRP A 20 1.89 14.97 -0.31
CA TRP A 20 2.10 16.42 -0.22
C TRP A 20 1.52 17.18 -1.41
N GLY A 21 0.77 16.50 -2.29
CA GLY A 21 0.21 17.10 -3.49
C GLY A 21 -0.91 18.10 -3.20
N GLY A 22 -1.01 19.16 -4.01
CA GLY A 22 -2.05 20.19 -3.95
C GLY A 22 -3.44 19.70 -4.41
N TYR A 23 -3.84 18.49 -4.03
CA TYR A 23 -5.09 17.83 -4.40
C TYR A 23 -5.52 16.84 -3.32
N VAL A 24 -6.78 16.40 -3.37
CA VAL A 24 -7.26 15.28 -2.56
C VAL A 24 -6.85 13.98 -3.25
N ALA A 25 -6.20 13.07 -2.51
CA ALA A 25 -5.82 11.75 -3.00
C ALA A 25 -6.64 10.64 -2.31
N GLN A 26 -6.85 9.55 -3.01
CA GLN A 26 -7.33 8.29 -2.45
C GLN A 26 -6.39 7.17 -2.89
N PHE A 27 -6.22 6.19 -2.01
CA PHE A 27 -5.33 5.07 -2.23
C PHE A 27 -6.12 3.76 -2.15
N GLU A 28 -5.67 2.77 -2.89
CA GLU A 28 -6.05 1.37 -2.72
C GLU A 28 -4.77 0.55 -2.64
N ILE A 29 -4.55 -0.06 -1.48
CA ILE A 29 -3.41 -0.90 -1.20
C ILE A 29 -3.92 -2.25 -0.74
N CYS A 30 -3.49 -3.31 -1.42
CA CYS A 30 -3.84 -4.68 -1.11
C CYS A 30 -2.67 -5.62 -1.38
N TRP A 31 -2.65 -6.73 -0.65
CA TRP A 31 -1.64 -7.78 -0.74
C TRP A 31 -2.30 -9.13 -0.42
N ASP A 32 -1.63 -10.22 -0.77
CA ASP A 32 -2.02 -11.56 -0.37
C ASP A 32 -1.03 -12.08 0.67
N GLU A 33 -1.51 -12.59 1.79
CA GLU A 33 -0.69 -13.31 2.77
C GLU A 33 -0.68 -14.79 2.43
N VAL A 34 0.53 -15.35 2.27
CA VAL A 34 0.69 -16.79 2.01
C VAL A 34 0.83 -17.54 3.33
N SER A 35 -0.02 -18.53 3.52
CA SER A 35 0.06 -19.53 4.59
C SER A 35 0.08 -20.93 3.98
N PHE A 36 0.33 -21.95 4.81
CA PHE A 36 0.28 -23.34 4.40
C PHE A 36 -0.75 -24.07 5.25
N ASP A 37 -1.58 -24.92 4.62
CA ASP A 37 -2.50 -25.80 5.34
C ASP A 37 -1.77 -27.04 5.90
N GLU A 38 -2.51 -27.91 6.58
CA GLU A 38 -1.96 -29.15 7.18
C GLU A 38 -1.37 -30.11 6.13
N GLU A 39 -1.75 -29.97 4.87
CA GLU A 39 -1.25 -30.76 3.73
C GLU A 39 -0.04 -30.11 3.05
N GLY A 40 0.41 -28.94 3.53
CA GLY A 40 1.53 -28.19 2.99
C GLY A 40 1.21 -27.44 1.69
N LYS A 41 -0.07 -27.24 1.38
CA LYS A 41 -0.52 -26.49 0.19
C LYS A 41 -0.58 -25.00 0.52
N GLU A 42 -0.13 -24.17 -0.42
CA GLU A 42 -0.22 -22.72 -0.30
C GLU A 42 -1.69 -22.26 -0.27
N VAL A 43 -2.05 -21.51 0.77
CA VAL A 43 -3.31 -20.80 0.94
C VAL A 43 -3.02 -19.32 0.89
N MET A 44 -3.67 -18.60 -0.03
CA MET A 44 -3.52 -17.15 -0.18
C MET A 44 -4.71 -16.45 0.45
N THR A 45 -4.44 -15.55 1.40
CA THR A 45 -5.48 -14.73 2.06
C THR A 45 -5.32 -13.29 1.63
N SER A 46 -6.29 -12.75 0.89
CA SER A 46 -6.26 -11.34 0.48
C SER A 46 -6.50 -10.39 1.65
N LYS A 47 -5.67 -9.35 1.73
CA LYS A 47 -5.70 -8.29 2.73
C LYS A 47 -5.76 -6.93 2.06
N HIS A 48 -6.27 -5.96 2.80
CA HIS A 48 -6.45 -4.60 2.35
C HIS A 48 -6.07 -3.64 3.47
N TRP A 49 -5.51 -2.50 3.09
CA TRP A 49 -5.27 -1.42 4.05
C TRP A 49 -6.60 -0.78 4.47
N GLU A 50 -6.80 -0.59 5.77
CA GLU A 50 -8.02 0.01 6.33
C GLU A 50 -8.27 1.43 5.82
N GLY A 51 -7.21 2.15 5.45
CA GLY A 51 -7.32 3.51 4.93
C GLY A 51 -7.72 3.62 3.46
N ASN A 52 -7.99 2.49 2.78
CA ASN A 52 -8.36 2.46 1.37
C ASN A 52 -9.59 3.33 1.09
N TRP A 53 -9.56 4.03 -0.04
CA TRP A 53 -10.64 4.90 -0.54
C TRP A 53 -11.04 6.08 0.36
N HIS A 54 -10.37 6.29 1.49
CA HIS A 54 -10.53 7.50 2.29
C HIS A 54 -9.80 8.67 1.62
N SER A 55 -10.50 9.79 1.48
CA SER A 55 -9.93 11.04 0.97
C SER A 55 -8.86 11.59 1.91
N ARG A 56 -7.65 11.84 1.39
CA ARG A 56 -6.51 12.40 2.11
C ARG A 56 -6.09 13.72 1.47
N THR A 57 -5.89 14.74 2.29
CA THR A 57 -5.36 16.06 1.89
C THR A 57 -3.89 16.16 2.25
N ALA A 58 -3.14 17.04 1.58
CA ALA A 58 -1.78 17.36 2.01
C ALA A 58 -1.78 18.14 3.34
N HIS A 59 -0.80 17.95 4.24
CA HIS A 59 0.19 16.86 4.23
C HIS A 59 -0.40 15.61 4.93
N TYR A 60 -0.28 14.44 4.32
CA TYR A 60 -0.68 13.18 4.93
C TYR A 60 0.46 12.17 4.88
N ASN A 61 0.77 11.58 6.03
CA ASN A 61 1.83 10.59 6.16
C ASN A 61 1.31 9.40 6.98
N THR A 62 1.59 8.19 6.52
CA THR A 62 1.24 6.96 7.26
C THR A 62 2.24 5.85 6.93
N VAL A 63 2.25 4.81 7.76
CA VAL A 63 3.07 3.62 7.56
C VAL A 63 2.14 2.43 7.47
N ILE A 64 2.28 1.64 6.40
CA ILE A 64 1.52 0.41 6.21
C ILE A 64 2.45 -0.75 6.56
N PRO A 65 2.21 -1.48 7.67
CA PRO A 65 2.99 -2.65 8.01
C PRO A 65 2.59 -3.81 7.09
N LEU A 66 3.55 -4.40 6.38
CA LEU A 66 3.35 -5.63 5.62
C LEU A 66 4.11 -6.79 6.26
N PRO A 67 3.49 -7.96 6.43
CA PRO A 67 4.17 -9.12 6.97
C PRO A 67 5.13 -9.74 5.94
N ALA A 68 6.11 -10.52 6.41
CA ALA A 68 7.12 -11.14 5.55
C ALA A 68 6.57 -12.16 4.54
N ASN A 69 5.35 -12.66 4.74
CA ASN A 69 4.67 -13.59 3.83
C ASN A 69 3.73 -12.87 2.83
N ALA A 70 3.81 -11.54 2.71
CA ALA A 70 3.05 -10.77 1.73
C ALA A 70 3.55 -11.00 0.29
N LYS A 71 2.63 -11.28 -0.63
CA LYS A 71 2.84 -11.39 -2.08
C LYS A 71 1.79 -10.56 -2.84
N ASN A 72 1.97 -10.44 -4.15
CA ASN A 72 1.02 -9.77 -5.07
C ASN A 72 0.62 -8.35 -4.64
N ILE A 73 1.59 -7.59 -4.13
CA ILE A 73 1.32 -6.28 -3.57
C ILE A 73 0.92 -5.31 -4.69
N ARG A 74 -0.18 -4.60 -4.48
CA ARG A 74 -0.75 -3.63 -5.41
C ARG A 74 -0.84 -2.27 -4.74
N ILE A 75 -0.40 -1.25 -5.46
CA ILE A 75 -0.43 0.14 -5.01
C ILE A 75 -1.16 0.94 -6.08
N PHE A 76 -2.33 1.41 -5.73
CA PHE A 76 -3.13 2.28 -6.56
C PHE A 76 -3.36 3.61 -5.85
N ALA A 77 -3.27 4.69 -6.60
CA ALA A 77 -3.58 6.03 -6.11
C ALA A 77 -4.30 6.83 -7.20
N ARG A 78 -5.28 7.63 -6.77
CA ARG A 78 -6.03 8.55 -7.63
C ARG A 78 -6.14 9.93 -6.99
N GLU A 79 -6.05 10.97 -7.80
CA GLU A 79 -6.31 12.36 -7.39
C GLU A 79 -7.73 12.78 -7.77
N CYS A 80 -8.32 13.67 -6.96
CA CYS A 80 -9.57 14.34 -7.28
C CYS A 80 -9.27 15.58 -8.13
N THR A 81 -9.65 15.56 -9.41
CA THR A 81 -9.40 16.69 -10.32
C THR A 81 -10.43 17.81 -10.19
N GLY A 82 -11.60 17.50 -9.64
CA GLY A 82 -12.76 18.39 -9.61
C GLY A 82 -13.43 18.63 -10.98
N LEU A 83 -12.97 17.96 -12.05
CA LEU A 83 -13.51 18.11 -13.40
C LEU A 83 -14.74 17.25 -13.63
N ALA A 84 -15.75 17.81 -14.29
CA ALA A 84 -17.02 17.14 -14.54
C ALA A 84 -17.00 16.03 -15.62
N TRP A 85 -15.83 15.56 -16.01
CA TRP A 85 -15.67 14.44 -16.96
C TRP A 85 -14.51 13.53 -16.56
N GLU A 86 -13.76 13.88 -15.51
CA GLU A 86 -12.59 13.14 -15.05
C GLU A 86 -12.39 13.38 -13.54
N TRP A 87 -13.47 13.31 -12.73
CA TRP A 87 -13.42 13.64 -11.29
C TRP A 87 -12.31 12.95 -10.52
N TRP A 88 -11.91 11.75 -10.96
CA TRP A 88 -10.76 11.04 -10.44
C TRP A 88 -9.79 10.68 -11.56
N ARG A 89 -8.52 11.04 -11.39
CA ARG A 89 -7.43 10.63 -12.28
C ARG A 89 -6.47 9.69 -11.55
N THR A 90 -6.15 8.57 -12.17
CA THR A 90 -5.13 7.64 -11.65
C THR A 90 -3.75 8.28 -11.72
N ILE A 91 -3.04 8.33 -10.60
CA ILE A 91 -1.67 8.85 -10.51
C ILE A 91 -0.65 7.72 -10.31
N VAL A 92 -1.04 6.62 -9.64
CA VAL A 92 -0.22 5.41 -9.47
C VAL A 92 -1.09 4.18 -9.71
N ASN A 93 -0.56 3.19 -10.43
CA ASN A 93 -1.18 1.87 -10.59
C ASN A 93 -0.11 0.81 -10.77
N GLU A 94 0.61 0.54 -9.69
CA GLU A 94 1.68 -0.45 -9.64
C GLU A 94 1.12 -1.79 -9.16
N LYS A 95 1.50 -2.86 -9.86
CA LYS A 95 1.05 -4.23 -9.57
C LYS A 95 2.25 -5.14 -9.42
N ASN A 96 2.11 -6.14 -8.54
CA ASN A 96 3.17 -7.10 -8.25
C ASN A 96 4.46 -6.41 -7.77
N VAL A 97 4.30 -5.39 -6.91
CA VAL A 97 5.43 -4.72 -6.28
C VAL A 97 6.19 -5.76 -5.44
N PRO A 98 7.51 -5.93 -5.64
CA PRO A 98 8.29 -6.89 -4.87
C PRO A 98 8.26 -6.49 -3.39
N LEU A 99 8.16 -7.46 -2.48
CA LEU A 99 8.31 -7.17 -1.05
C LEU A 99 9.78 -6.83 -0.77
N SER A 100 10.05 -5.63 -0.26
CA SER A 100 11.39 -5.21 0.09
C SER A 100 11.42 -4.42 1.40
N GLY A 101 12.64 -4.33 1.96
CA GLY A 101 12.96 -3.62 3.20
C GLY A 101 12.52 -2.16 3.21
N ASN A 102 12.49 -1.53 2.03
CA ASN A 102 12.36 -0.09 1.87
C ASN A 102 11.48 0.19 0.66
N ILE A 103 10.17 0.28 0.90
CA ILE A 103 9.20 0.63 -0.14
C ILE A 103 8.54 1.92 0.27
N ARG A 104 8.76 2.93 -0.55
CA ARG A 104 8.32 4.29 -0.29
C ARG A 104 7.43 4.74 -1.43
N VAL A 105 6.21 5.12 -1.08
CA VAL A 105 5.22 5.67 -2.01
C VAL A 105 5.09 7.16 -1.71
N GLN A 106 5.45 7.99 -2.67
CA GLN A 106 5.32 9.44 -2.57
C GLN A 106 4.41 9.93 -3.67
N VAL A 107 3.43 10.75 -3.31
CA VAL A 107 2.55 11.45 -4.24
C VAL A 107 2.55 12.94 -3.92
N GLY A 108 2.62 13.75 -4.96
CA GLY A 108 2.92 15.17 -4.88
C GLY A 108 2.49 15.95 -6.12
N GLY A 109 3.02 17.16 -6.28
CA GLY A 109 2.71 18.03 -7.41
C GLY A 109 1.38 18.75 -7.26
N THR A 110 0.72 19.03 -8.38
CA THR A 110 -0.56 19.77 -8.43
C THR A 110 -1.58 18.98 -9.24
N THR A 111 -2.86 19.35 -9.16
CA THR A 111 -3.93 18.68 -9.92
C THR A 111 -3.70 18.66 -11.45
N LEU A 112 -2.97 19.64 -11.99
CA LEU A 112 -2.65 19.67 -13.42
C LEU A 112 -1.42 18.82 -13.78
N TYR A 113 -0.49 18.71 -12.83
CA TYR A 113 0.78 18.01 -12.99
C TYR A 113 1.06 17.22 -11.70
N PRO A 114 0.39 16.08 -11.50
CA PRO A 114 0.67 15.22 -10.36
C PRO A 114 2.07 14.62 -10.51
N TRP A 115 2.78 14.51 -9.40
CA TRP A 115 4.08 13.87 -9.31
C TRP A 115 3.97 12.63 -8.45
N THR A 116 4.64 11.55 -8.85
CA THR A 116 4.60 10.28 -8.11
C THR A 116 5.97 9.61 -8.14
N GLU A 117 6.35 8.99 -7.04
CA GLU A 117 7.54 8.16 -6.96
C GLU A 117 7.24 6.91 -6.12
N VAL A 118 7.46 5.73 -6.71
CA VAL A 118 7.44 4.46 -6.00
C VAL A 118 8.86 3.91 -6.02
N LYS A 119 9.55 4.01 -4.87
CA LYS A 119 10.88 3.44 -4.70
C LYS A 119 10.75 2.10 -4.01
N HIS A 120 11.40 1.09 -4.57
CA HIS A 120 11.57 -0.21 -3.94
C HIS A 120 13.00 -0.69 -4.22
N GLU A 121 13.75 -1.01 -3.16
CA GLU A 121 15.04 -1.68 -3.30
C GLU A 121 14.83 -3.12 -3.81
N LYS A 122 15.71 -3.59 -4.72
CA LYS A 122 15.66 -4.94 -5.29
C LYS A 122 16.42 -5.93 -4.42
#